data_AF-A0A936SUP8-F1
#
_entry.id   AF-A0A936SUP8-F1
#
_cell.length_a   1.000
_cell.length_b   1.000
_cell.length_c   1.000
_cell.angle_alpha   90.00
_cell.angle_beta   90.00
_cell.angle_gamma   90.00
#
_symmetry.space_group_name_H-M   'P 1'
#
loop_
_entity.id
_entity.type
_entity.pdbx_description
1 polymer ?
#
loop_
_entity_poly.entity_id
_entity_poly.type
_entity_poly.pdbx_seq_one_letter_code
_entity_poly.pdbx_strand_id
1 'polypeptide(L)' 'MRHMIQNFDHVIDIRQWHRLRVQMRGCDVRVWFDEQAVITLCDHTFAKGRVGLWTKFDAVTYCDDVHLQKTR' A
#
# COMPACT_ATOMS: atom_id res chain seq x y z
N MET A 1 18.42 -6.24 0.50
CA MET A 1 17.96 -5.77 1.83
C MET A 1 16.60 -5.11 1.65
N ARG A 2 15.56 -5.52 2.39
CA ARG A 2 14.27 -4.80 2.41
C ARG A 2 14.43 -3.58 3.33
N HIS A 3 14.03 -2.40 2.86
CA HIS A 3 14.03 -1.17 3.66
C HIS A 3 12.59 -0.81 4.00
N MET A 4 12.21 -0.93 5.27
CA MET A 4 10.90 -0.52 5.75
C MET A 4 10.92 0.99 6.01
N ILE A 5 10.00 1.72 5.39
CA ILE A 5 9.90 3.19 5.55
C ILE A 5 8.97 3.54 6.71
N GLN A 6 7.82 2.88 6.78
CA GLN A 6 6.83 3.06 7.85
C GLN A 6 5.96 1.80 7.99
N ASN A 7 5.40 1.59 9.18
CA ASN A 7 4.47 0.50 9.47
C ASN A 7 3.12 1.02 9.98
N PHE A 8 2.04 0.28 9.70
CA PHE A 8 0.71 0.50 10.27
C PHE A 8 0.20 -0.84 10.80
N ASP A 9 0.22 -1.00 12.13
CA ASP A 9 -0.27 -2.20 12.80
C ASP A 9 -1.77 -2.07 13.08
N HIS A 10 -2.57 -2.95 12.50
CA HIS A 10 -4.01 -2.96 12.68
C HIS A 10 -4.56 -4.39 12.63
N VAL A 11 -5.55 -4.67 13.47
CA VAL A 11 -6.29 -5.93 13.43
C VAL A 11 -7.39 -5.79 12.39
N ILE A 12 -7.48 -6.76 11.48
CA ILE A 12 -8.45 -6.77 10.37
C ILE A 12 -9.41 -7.97 10.50
N ASP A 13 -10.58 -7.88 9.89
CA ASP A 13 -11.48 -9.03 9.73
C ASP A 13 -11.15 -9.78 8.45
N ILE A 14 -10.72 -11.04 8.59
CA ILE A 14 -10.29 -11.88 7.48
C ILE A 14 -11.44 -12.39 6.59
N ARG A 15 -12.71 -12.14 6.96
CA ARG A 15 -13.89 -12.63 6.24
C ARG A 15 -14.50 -11.60 5.29
N GLN A 16 -13.89 -10.44 5.15
CA GLN A 16 -14.38 -9.36 4.29
C GLN A 16 -13.27 -8.80 3.40
N TRP A 17 -13.70 -8.07 2.38
CA TRP A 17 -12.79 -7.31 1.54
C TRP A 17 -12.37 -6.01 2.23
N HIS A 18 -11.08 -5.72 2.14
CA HIS A 18 -10.48 -4.47 2.61
C HIS A 18 -9.89 -3.71 1.44
N ARG A 19 -9.94 -2.37 1.49
CA ARG A 19 -9.46 -1.52 0.39
C ARG A 19 -8.16 -0.84 0.78
N LEU A 20 -7.09 -1.17 0.07
CA LEU A 20 -5.81 -0.47 0.15
C LEU A 20 -5.67 0.51 -1.01
N ARG A 21 -5.35 1.77 -0.71
CA ARG A 21 -5.01 2.79 -1.72
C ARG A 21 -3.68 3.42 -1.39
N VAL A 22 -2.80 3.53 -2.38
CA VAL A 22 -1.51 4.19 -2.25
C VAL A 22 -1.42 5.33 -3.27
N GLN A 23 -0.98 6.50 -2.82
CA GLN A 23 -0.65 7.63 -3.68
C GLN A 23 0.80 8.00 -3.43
N MET A 24 1.54 8.19 -4.52
CA MET A 24 2.89 8.74 -4.51
C MET A 24 2.92 9.96 -5.43
N ARG A 25 3.28 11.13 -4.91
CA ARG A 25 3.40 12.39 -5.66
C ARG A 25 4.67 13.12 -5.24
N GLY A 26 5.73 13.01 -6.05
CA GLY A 26 7.05 13.48 -5.63
C GLY A 26 7.49 12.68 -4.40
N CYS A 27 7.84 13.35 -3.30
CA CYS A 27 8.11 12.67 -2.05
C CYS A 27 6.85 12.31 -1.24
N ASP A 28 5.71 12.97 -1.49
CA ASP A 28 4.50 12.78 -0.69
C ASP A 28 3.89 11.40 -0.96
N VAL A 29 3.97 10.54 0.05
CA VAL A 29 3.39 9.21 0.07
C VAL A 29 2.23 9.19 1.06
N ARG A 30 1.06 8.81 0.55
CA ARG A 30 -0.13 8.63 1.37
C ARG A 30 -0.71 7.24 1.15
N VAL A 31 -1.06 6.57 2.23
CA VAL A 31 -1.71 5.26 2.22
C VAL A 31 -3.04 5.38 2.94
N TRP A 32 -4.08 4.84 2.32
CA TRP A 32 -5.39 4.68 2.92
C TRP A 32 -5.72 3.21 3.07
N PHE A 33 -6.28 2.85 4.21
CA PHE A 33 -6.85 1.55 4.51
C PHE A 33 -8.32 1.77 4.87
N ASP A 34 -9.23 1.11 4.15
CA ASP A 34 -10.68 1.29 4.28
C ASP A 34 -11.08 2.77 4.31
N GLU A 35 -10.58 3.50 3.32
CA GLU A 35 -10.81 4.94 3.09
C GLU A 35 -10.20 5.90 4.12
N GLN A 36 -9.73 5.39 5.27
CA GLN A 36 -9.02 6.18 6.27
C GLN A 36 -7.55 6.35 5.91
N ALA A 37 -7.02 7.58 6.00
CA ALA A 37 -5.59 7.84 5.82
C ALA A 37 -4.82 7.30 7.03
N VAL A 38 -3.96 6.30 6.81
CA VAL A 38 -3.22 5.60 7.87
C VAL A 38 -1.72 5.88 7.84
N ILE A 39 -1.17 6.24 6.68
CA ILE A 39 0.22 6.68 6.53
C ILE A 39 0.24 7.95 5.70
N THR A 40 1.00 8.94 6.16
CA THR A 40 1.38 10.14 5.40
C THR A 40 2.83 10.46 5.73
N LEU A 41 3.69 10.45 4.71
CA LEU A 41 5.13 10.70 4.87
C LEU A 41 5.72 11.31 3.61
N CYS A 42 6.93 11.86 3.73
CA CYS A 42 7.74 12.30 2.59
C CYS A 42 8.92 11.31 2.44
N ASP A 43 8.97 10.57 1.33
CA ASP A 43 10.05 9.63 0.98
C ASP A 43 10.84 10.09 -0.24
N HIS A 44 12.17 10.10 -0.11
CA HIS A 44 13.09 10.41 -1.21
C HIS A 44 13.88 9.19 -1.69
N THR A 45 13.66 8.01 -1.09
CA THR A 45 14.44 6.80 -1.39
C THR A 45 14.00 6.14 -2.70
N PHE A 46 12.69 6.12 -3.00
CA PHE A 46 12.16 5.44 -4.19
C PHE A 46 11.43 6.39 -5.15
N ALA A 47 12.18 7.06 -6.03
CA ALA A 47 11.61 7.97 -7.04
C ALA A 47 10.87 7.28 -8.20
N LYS A 48 11.19 6.01 -8.49
CA LYS A 48 10.57 5.24 -9.59
C LYS A 48 10.63 3.74 -9.32
N GLY A 49 9.67 2.99 -9.87
CA GLY A 49 9.62 1.55 -9.67
C GLY A 49 8.44 0.88 -10.38
N ARG A 50 8.19 -0.37 -9.99
CA ARG A 50 7.02 -1.16 -10.39
C ARG A 50 6.08 -1.32 -9.21
N VAL A 51 4.81 -1.57 -9.49
CA VAL A 51 3.79 -1.94 -8.50
C VAL A 51 3.62 -3.44 -8.55
N GLY A 52 3.47 -4.06 -7.38
CA GLY A 52 3.23 -5.49 -7.25
C GLY A 52 2.45 -5.79 -5.98
N LEU A 53 1.72 -6.90 -6.01
CA LEU A 53 1.04 -7.47 -4.85
C LEU A 53 1.92 -8.54 -4.21
N TRP A 54 1.83 -8.67 -2.91
CA TRP A 54 2.64 -9.63 -2.15
C TRP A 54 1.83 -10.17 -0.98
N THR A 55 1.91 -11.48 -0.77
CA THR A 55 1.33 -12.17 0.38
C THR A 55 2.44 -12.68 1.28
N LYS A 56 2.16 -12.76 2.58
CA LYS A 56 3.11 -13.28 3.56
C LYS A 56 2.93 -14.80 3.69
N PHE A 57 4.00 -15.53 3.38
CA PHE A 57 4.09 -16.98 3.59
C PHE A 57 2.96 -17.78 2.89
N ASP A 58 2.32 -18.71 3.58
CA ASP A 58 1.30 -19.64 3.06
C ASP A 58 -0.14 -19.10 3.19
N ALA A 59 -0.30 -17.81 3.51
CA ALA A 59 -1.61 -17.20 3.62
C ALA A 59 -2.33 -17.20 2.26
N VAL A 60 -3.52 -17.80 2.21
CA VAL A 60 -4.42 -17.68 1.06
C VAL A 60 -5.03 -16.30 1.10
N THR A 61 -4.65 -15.45 0.15
CA THR A 61 -5.15 -14.08 0.02
C THR A 61 -5.61 -13.85 -1.41
N TYR A 62 -6.81 -13.28 -1.54
CA TYR A 62 -7.37 -12.86 -2.81
C TYR A 62 -7.16 -11.35 -2.97
N CYS A 63 -6.86 -10.93 -4.20
CA CYS A 63 -6.77 -9.52 -4.56
C CYS A 63 -7.58 -9.31 -5.83
N ASP A 64 -8.47 -8.31 -5.81
CA ASP A 64 -9.31 -7.95 -6.96
C ASP A 64 -9.38 -6.41 -7.08
N ASP A 65 -9.93 -5.93 -8.20
CA ASP A 65 -10.09 -4.49 -8.51
C ASP A 65 -8.78 -3.69 -8.43
N VAL A 66 -7.70 -4.28 -8.96
CA VAL A 66 -6.38 -3.65 -8.98
C VAL A 66 -6.31 -2.60 -10.09
N HIS A 67 -6.35 -1.33 -9.70
CA HIS A 67 -6.22 -0.21 -10.61
C HIS A 67 -4.90 0.54 -10.41
N LEU A 68 -4.21 0.82 -11.52
CA LEU A 68 -3.04 1.69 -11.54
C LEU A 68 -3.34 2.93 -12.39
N GLN A 69 -3.30 4.10 -11.77
CA GLN A 69 -3.37 5.37 -12.47
C GLN A 69 -2.03 6.09 -12.38
N LYS A 70 -1.45 6.41 -13.54
CA LYS A 70 -0.31 7.31 -13.65
C LYS A 70 -0.83 8.68 -14.03
N THR A 71 -0.54 9.68 -13.20
CA THR A 71 -0.81 11.08 -13.57
C THR A 71 0.35 11.53 -14.45
N ARG A 72 0.05 12.17 -15.59
CA ARG A 72 1.07 12.77 -16.47
C ARG A 72 1.64 14.03 -15.83
#